data_AF-A0A218UYX5-F1
#
_entry.id   AF-A0A218UYX5-F1
#
_cell.length_a   1.000
_cell.length_b   1.000
_cell.length_c   1.000
_cell.angle_alpha   90.00
_cell.angle_beta   90.00
_cell.angle_gamma   90.00
#
_symmetry.space_group_name_H-M   'P 1'
#
loop_
_entity.id
_entity.type
_entity.pdbx_description
1 polymer ?
#
loop_
_entity_poly.entity_id
_entity_poly.type
_entity_poly.pdbx_seq_one_letter_code
_entity_poly.pdbx_strand_id
1 'polypeptide(L)'
;MLLKLLMSDNMDAVVEAVRVFGNLSQHHEIRDFIMQKKIYKFMIALLDSKNREVCFPACGVLLNLTVDENKRAFLMEEGGIGKLVDCLQDFGPADWQLSCLICKTLWNYSENMASTASCFSGNTEALLMLLTALLDEEVELECSLDRDIKDCQRVYWEREFKPVAEKLLDRIQSHHSSAESITPS
;
A
#
# COMPACT_ATOMS: atom_id res chain seq x y z
N MET A 1 -19.79 -15.83 9.36
CA MET A 1 -18.97 -15.84 10.59
C MET A 1 -17.85 -14.81 10.51
N LEU A 2 -16.96 -14.88 9.50
CA LEU A 2 -15.84 -13.91 9.33
C LEU A 2 -16.26 -12.44 9.28
N LEU A 3 -17.33 -12.10 8.55
CA LEU A 3 -17.87 -10.73 8.51
C LEU A 3 -18.24 -10.18 9.91
N LYS A 4 -18.71 -11.04 10.81
CA LYS A 4 -19.04 -10.63 12.18
C LYS A 4 -17.78 -10.35 13.00
N LEU A 5 -16.70 -11.08 12.73
CA LEU A 5 -15.42 -10.89 13.41
C LEU A 5 -14.74 -9.58 12.99
N LEU A 6 -14.94 -9.12 11.75
CA LEU A 6 -14.49 -7.78 11.35
C LEU A 6 -15.14 -6.68 12.19
N MET A 7 -16.38 -6.87 12.65
CA MET A 7 -17.11 -5.88 13.46
C MET A 7 -17.01 -6.15 14.97
N SER A 8 -16.02 -6.95 15.38
CA SER A 8 -15.80 -7.31 16.79
C SER A 8 -15.06 -6.21 17.53
N ASP A 9 -15.39 -5.98 18.80
CA ASP A 9 -14.62 -5.11 19.70
C ASP A 9 -13.26 -5.74 20.10
N ASN A 10 -13.09 -7.04 19.85
CA ASN A 10 -11.82 -7.73 20.03
C ASN A 10 -10.95 -7.57 18.77
N MET A 11 -9.90 -6.75 18.87
CA MET A 11 -8.96 -6.49 17.78
C MET A 11 -8.16 -7.72 17.33
N ASP A 12 -7.87 -8.68 18.21
CA ASP A 12 -7.21 -9.93 17.80
C ASP A 12 -8.12 -10.73 16.86
N ALA A 13 -9.42 -10.76 17.17
CA ALA A 13 -10.40 -11.41 16.31
C ALA A 13 -10.54 -10.70 14.95
N VAL A 14 -10.42 -9.36 14.93
CA VAL A 14 -10.38 -8.57 13.69
C VAL A 14 -9.13 -8.92 12.88
N VAL A 15 -7.94 -8.89 13.50
CA VAL A 15 -6.66 -9.22 12.85
C VAL A 15 -6.71 -10.61 12.22
N GLU A 16 -7.16 -11.62 12.97
CA GLU A 16 -7.27 -12.98 12.45
C GLU A 16 -8.30 -13.10 11.32
N ALA A 17 -9.43 -12.40 11.40
CA ALA A 17 -10.39 -12.36 10.30
C ALA A 17 -9.79 -11.73 9.04
N VAL A 18 -9.02 -10.65 9.18
CA VAL A 18 -8.35 -9.98 8.05
C VAL A 18 -7.26 -10.87 7.47
N ARG A 19 -6.48 -11.58 8.29
CA ARG A 19 -5.50 -12.58 7.82
C ARG A 19 -6.16 -13.68 7.01
N VAL A 20 -7.31 -14.18 7.45
CA VAL A 20 -8.10 -15.15 6.68
C VAL A 20 -8.54 -14.56 5.34
N PHE A 21 -9.04 -13.32 5.29
CA PHE A 21 -9.34 -12.67 4.02
C PHE A 21 -8.10 -12.47 3.14
N GLY A 22 -6.94 -12.16 3.73
CA GLY A 22 -5.67 -12.03 3.01
C GLY A 22 -5.28 -13.32 2.29
N ASN A 23 -5.43 -14.46 2.97
CA ASN A 23 -5.16 -15.77 2.37
C ASN A 23 -6.19 -16.15 1.30
N LEU A 24 -7.48 -15.96 1.59
CA LEU A 24 -8.56 -16.38 0.69
C LEU A 24 -8.69 -15.48 -0.56
N SER A 25 -8.33 -14.20 -0.46
CA SER A 25 -8.44 -13.22 -1.57
C SER A 25 -7.49 -13.50 -2.75
N GLN A 26 -6.61 -14.50 -2.65
CA GLN A 26 -5.86 -15.01 -3.81
C GLN A 26 -6.80 -15.64 -4.86
N HIS A 27 -7.99 -16.11 -4.45
CA HIS A 27 -9.00 -16.65 -5.34
C HIS A 27 -9.97 -15.57 -5.83
N HIS A 28 -10.25 -15.55 -7.14
CA HIS A 28 -11.09 -14.52 -7.77
C HIS A 28 -12.50 -14.42 -7.15
N GLU A 29 -13.12 -15.57 -6.84
CA GLU A 29 -14.45 -15.63 -6.23
C GLU A 29 -14.51 -14.90 -4.88
N ILE A 30 -13.41 -14.95 -4.13
CA ILE A 30 -13.30 -14.27 -2.84
C ILE A 30 -13.09 -12.77 -3.04
N ARG A 31 -12.33 -12.37 -4.06
CA ARG A 31 -12.23 -10.94 -4.42
C ARG A 31 -13.58 -10.38 -4.83
N ASP A 32 -14.34 -11.10 -5.66
CA ASP A 32 -15.71 -10.72 -6.04
C ASP A 32 -16.62 -10.61 -4.82
N PHE A 33 -16.52 -11.56 -3.89
CA PHE A 33 -17.26 -11.50 -2.62
C PHE A 33 -16.89 -10.28 -1.77
N ILE A 34 -15.60 -9.96 -1.64
CA ILE A 34 -15.10 -8.79 -0.91
C ILE A 34 -15.64 -7.50 -1.52
N MET A 35 -15.65 -7.40 -2.85
CA MET A 35 -16.23 -6.26 -3.57
C MET A 35 -17.74 -6.16 -3.36
N GLN A 36 -18.47 -7.26 -3.58
CA GLN A 36 -19.94 -7.30 -3.47
C GLN A 36 -20.41 -6.93 -2.05
N LYS A 37 -19.68 -7.39 -1.03
CA LYS A 37 -19.99 -7.12 0.39
C LYS A 37 -19.35 -5.85 0.92
N LYS A 38 -18.66 -5.07 0.08
CA LYS A 38 -17.98 -3.81 0.44
C LYS A 38 -16.99 -3.96 1.59
N ILE A 39 -16.37 -5.14 1.72
CA ILE A 39 -15.40 -5.45 2.78
C ILE A 39 -14.13 -4.61 2.62
N TYR A 40 -13.81 -4.20 1.38
CA TYR A 40 -12.69 -3.31 1.08
C TYR A 40 -12.72 -2.00 1.87
N LYS A 41 -13.90 -1.46 2.19
CA LYS A 41 -14.04 -0.25 3.01
C LYS A 41 -13.46 -0.45 4.40
N PHE A 42 -13.68 -1.64 4.96
CA PHE A 42 -13.13 -2.02 6.25
C PHE A 42 -11.61 -2.13 6.18
N MET A 43 -11.09 -2.75 5.11
CA MET A 43 -9.63 -2.86 4.90
C MET A 43 -8.95 -1.49 4.78
N ILE A 44 -9.57 -0.53 4.08
CA ILE A 44 -9.08 0.86 4.00
C ILE A 44 -9.08 1.51 5.38
N ALA A 45 -10.19 1.40 6.13
CA ALA A 45 -10.29 2.00 7.47
C ALA A 45 -9.25 1.42 8.46
N LEU A 46 -8.91 0.14 8.32
CA LEU A 46 -7.91 -0.51 9.17
C LEU A 46 -6.48 0.02 8.95
N LEU A 47 -6.19 0.65 7.81
CA LEU A 47 -4.88 1.30 7.57
C LEU A 47 -4.62 2.47 8.54
N ASP A 48 -5.67 3.10 9.07
CA ASP A 48 -5.57 4.19 10.06
C ASP A 48 -5.29 3.69 11.49
N SER A 49 -5.21 2.39 11.71
CA SER A 49 -5.07 1.82 13.05
C SER A 49 -3.74 2.16 13.73
N LYS A 50 -2.74 2.62 12.97
CA LYS A 50 -1.35 2.81 13.42
C LYS A 50 -0.78 1.56 14.09
N ASN A 51 -1.31 0.40 13.74
CA ASN A 51 -0.90 -0.89 14.26
C ASN A 51 -0.50 -1.79 13.10
N ARG A 52 0.80 -2.11 13.03
CA ARG A 52 1.38 -2.99 12.02
C ARG A 52 0.61 -4.31 11.87
N GLU A 53 0.21 -4.94 12.97
CA GLU A 53 -0.46 -6.25 12.96
C GLU A 53 -1.83 -6.21 12.29
N VAL A 54 -2.41 -5.00 12.17
CA VAL A 54 -3.68 -4.72 11.49
C VAL A 54 -3.42 -4.23 10.06
N CYS A 55 -2.52 -3.26 9.89
CA CYS A 55 -2.22 -2.65 8.59
C CYS A 55 -1.64 -3.66 7.59
N PHE A 56 -0.75 -4.54 8.03
CA PHE A 56 -0.10 -5.53 7.17
C PHE A 56 -1.10 -6.48 6.48
N PRO A 57 -1.93 -7.24 7.21
CA PRO A 57 -2.88 -8.13 6.54
C PRO A 57 -3.98 -7.35 5.79
N ALA A 58 -4.38 -6.16 6.24
CA ALA A 58 -5.34 -5.32 5.51
C ALA A 58 -4.78 -4.87 4.15
N CYS A 59 -3.53 -4.39 4.13
CA CYS A 59 -2.84 -4.03 2.89
C CYS A 59 -2.65 -5.25 1.97
N GLY A 60 -2.40 -6.44 2.53
CA GLY A 60 -2.34 -7.68 1.77
C GLY A 60 -3.65 -8.01 1.04
N VAL A 61 -4.80 -7.80 1.69
CA VAL A 61 -6.11 -7.93 1.03
C VAL A 61 -6.24 -6.91 -0.12
N LEU A 62 -5.91 -5.63 0.13
CA LEU A 62 -5.99 -4.58 -0.89
C LEU A 62 -5.09 -4.87 -2.09
N LEU A 63 -3.86 -5.36 -1.86
CA LEU A 63 -2.95 -5.80 -2.91
C LEU A 63 -3.59 -6.88 -3.78
N ASN A 64 -4.19 -7.90 -3.16
CA ASN A 64 -4.84 -8.97 -3.90
C ASN A 64 -6.03 -8.46 -4.73
N LEU A 65 -6.82 -7.51 -4.21
CA LEU A 65 -7.92 -6.90 -4.95
C LEU A 65 -7.44 -6.12 -6.18
N THR A 66 -6.29 -5.45 -6.10
CA THR A 66 -5.73 -4.67 -7.21
C THR A 66 -5.11 -5.53 -8.32
N VAL A 67 -5.00 -6.85 -8.14
CA VAL A 67 -4.65 -7.77 -9.24
C VAL A 67 -5.70 -7.72 -10.36
N ASP A 68 -6.98 -7.55 -10.01
CA ASP A 68 -8.05 -7.42 -11.00
C ASP A 68 -8.22 -5.95 -11.42
N GLU A 69 -7.87 -5.62 -12.67
CA GLU A 69 -7.92 -4.24 -13.19
C GLU A 69 -9.28 -3.57 -12.97
N ASN A 70 -10.37 -4.28 -13.27
CA ASN A 70 -11.73 -3.79 -13.15
C ASN A 70 -12.18 -3.51 -11.70
N LYS A 71 -11.39 -3.88 -10.69
CA LYS A 71 -11.68 -3.61 -9.28
C LYS A 71 -10.91 -2.40 -8.74
N ARG A 72 -9.84 -1.93 -9.39
CA ARG A 72 -8.91 -0.94 -8.84
C ARG A 72 -9.55 0.41 -8.48
N ALA A 73 -10.66 0.77 -9.12
CA ALA A 73 -11.35 2.06 -8.93
C ALA A 73 -11.77 2.33 -7.47
N PHE A 74 -12.08 1.29 -6.68
CA PHE A 74 -12.51 1.48 -5.29
C PHE A 74 -11.48 2.22 -4.44
N LEU A 75 -10.18 2.06 -4.73
CA LEU A 75 -9.11 2.72 -3.96
C LEU A 75 -9.20 4.24 -4.08
N MET A 76 -9.51 4.74 -5.27
CA MET A 76 -9.68 6.18 -5.48
C MET A 76 -11.02 6.66 -4.93
N GLU A 77 -12.10 5.96 -5.27
CA GLU A 77 -13.48 6.32 -4.90
C GLU A 77 -13.70 6.38 -3.38
N GLU A 78 -12.93 5.59 -2.62
CA GLU A 78 -13.07 5.47 -1.16
C GLU A 78 -11.89 6.10 -0.40
N GLY A 79 -11.05 6.88 -1.09
CA GLY A 79 -9.90 7.57 -0.48
C GLY A 79 -8.78 6.65 0.02
N GLY A 80 -8.78 5.38 -0.39
CA GLY A 80 -7.75 4.39 -0.05
C GLY A 80 -6.35 4.77 -0.50
N ILE A 81 -6.21 5.57 -1.56
CA ILE A 81 -4.89 6.07 -2.00
C ILE A 81 -4.22 6.92 -0.92
N GLY A 82 -4.93 7.90 -0.35
CA GLY A 82 -4.39 8.72 0.74
C GLY A 82 -4.03 7.87 1.95
N LYS A 83 -4.88 6.90 2.32
CA LYS A 83 -4.61 5.99 3.43
C LYS A 83 -3.38 5.10 3.24
N LEU A 84 -3.12 4.67 2.01
CA LEU A 84 -1.90 3.93 1.68
C LEU A 84 -0.66 4.83 1.80
N VAL A 85 -0.74 6.09 1.34
CA VAL A 85 0.35 7.07 1.45
C VAL A 85 0.64 7.42 2.92
N ASP A 86 -0.40 7.68 3.72
CA ASP A 86 -0.29 7.93 5.16
C ASP A 86 0.36 6.72 5.87
N CYS A 87 -0.08 5.50 5.53
CA CYS A 87 0.49 4.27 6.10
C CYS A 87 1.97 4.09 5.71
N LEU A 88 2.35 4.45 4.47
CA LEU A 88 3.76 4.43 4.05
C LEU A 88 4.59 5.46 4.82
N GLN A 89 4.03 6.64 5.10
CA GLN A 89 4.68 7.66 5.92
C GLN A 89 4.87 7.20 7.37
N ASP A 90 3.88 6.53 7.94
CA ASP A 90 3.89 6.06 9.33
C ASP A 90 4.87 4.89 9.56
N PHE A 91 4.97 3.96 8.59
CA PHE A 91 5.73 2.70 8.75
C PHE A 91 6.99 2.59 7.91
N GLY A 92 7.21 3.50 6.95
CA GLY A 92 8.23 3.45 5.89
C GLY A 92 9.51 2.68 6.24
N PRO A 93 10.45 3.30 6.98
CA PRO A 93 11.73 2.67 7.33
C PRO A 93 11.63 1.67 8.49
N ALA A 94 10.51 1.65 9.23
CA ALA A 94 10.32 0.73 10.35
C ALA A 94 9.84 -0.66 9.89
N ASP A 95 9.17 -0.76 8.74
CA ASP A 95 8.64 -2.01 8.19
C ASP A 95 8.69 -2.05 6.66
N TRP A 96 9.81 -2.54 6.14
CA TRP A 96 9.99 -2.70 4.69
C TRP A 96 9.02 -3.70 4.05
N GLN A 97 8.48 -4.65 4.80
CA GLN A 97 7.53 -5.62 4.24
C GLN A 97 6.18 -4.93 3.97
N LEU A 98 5.68 -4.16 4.94
CA LEU A 98 4.48 -3.34 4.77
C LEU A 98 4.69 -2.29 3.68
N SER A 99 5.80 -1.56 3.71
CA SER A 99 6.15 -0.57 2.68
C SER A 99 6.17 -1.18 1.28
N CYS A 100 6.70 -2.40 1.13
CA CYS A 100 6.70 -3.13 -0.14
C CYS A 100 5.27 -3.48 -0.59
N LEU A 101 4.39 -3.96 0.30
CA LEU A 101 2.98 -4.23 -0.03
C LEU A 101 2.23 -2.98 -0.48
N ILE A 102 2.47 -1.85 0.19
CA ILE A 102 1.87 -0.56 -0.15
C ILE A 102 2.31 -0.13 -1.55
N CYS A 103 3.63 -0.13 -1.82
CA CYS A 103 4.15 0.23 -3.14
C CYS A 103 3.63 -0.70 -4.25
N LYS A 104 3.56 -2.02 -4.01
CA LYS A 104 2.95 -2.97 -4.96
C LYS A 104 1.48 -2.66 -5.23
N THR A 105 0.73 -2.29 -4.20
CA THR A 105 -0.70 -1.93 -4.33
C THR A 105 -0.88 -0.66 -5.16
N LEU A 106 -0.09 0.38 -4.89
CA LEU A 106 -0.08 1.64 -5.65
C LEU A 106 0.42 1.43 -7.08
N TRP A 107 1.38 0.54 -7.30
CA TRP A 107 1.84 0.14 -8.62
C TRP A 107 0.74 -0.55 -9.43
N ASN A 108 0.05 -1.55 -8.86
CA ASN A 108 -1.07 -2.20 -9.54
C ASN A 108 -2.16 -1.20 -9.88
N TYR A 109 -2.53 -0.35 -8.92
CA TYR A 109 -3.55 0.68 -9.12
C TYR A 109 -3.21 1.64 -10.27
N SER A 110 -1.94 2.07 -10.37
CA SER A 110 -1.49 3.06 -11.35
C SER A 110 -1.12 2.51 -12.73
N GLU A 111 -1.32 1.21 -13.01
CA GLU A 111 -0.85 0.57 -14.24
C GLU A 111 -1.36 1.22 -15.54
N ASN A 112 -2.61 1.69 -15.55
CA ASN A 112 -3.25 2.34 -16.70
C ASN A 112 -3.50 3.84 -16.47
N MET A 113 -2.63 4.46 -15.67
CA MET A 113 -2.73 5.88 -15.35
C MET A 113 -2.51 6.75 -16.60
N ALA A 114 -3.44 7.68 -16.84
CA ALA A 114 -3.26 8.75 -17.83
C ALA A 114 -2.52 9.98 -17.25
N SER A 115 -2.81 10.35 -16.00
CA SER A 115 -2.22 11.50 -15.30
C SER A 115 -2.02 11.20 -13.82
N THR A 116 -0.90 11.64 -13.26
CA THR A 116 -0.55 11.46 -11.84
C THR A 116 -1.46 12.24 -10.91
N ALA A 117 -1.80 13.49 -11.28
CA ALA A 117 -2.63 14.36 -10.47
C ALA A 117 -4.04 13.78 -10.23
N SER A 118 -4.65 13.23 -11.28
CA SER A 118 -5.97 12.58 -11.15
C SER A 118 -5.86 11.24 -10.43
N CYS A 119 -4.81 10.46 -10.68
CA CYS A 119 -4.71 9.11 -10.15
C CYS A 119 -4.36 9.07 -8.65
N PHE A 120 -3.48 9.95 -8.15
CA PHE A 120 -3.14 9.97 -6.72
C PHE A 120 -3.96 10.96 -5.88
N SER A 121 -5.02 11.55 -6.43
CA SER A 121 -5.93 12.45 -5.69
C SER A 121 -5.20 13.57 -4.93
N GLY A 122 -4.16 14.16 -5.52
CA GLY A 122 -3.33 15.21 -4.90
C GLY A 122 -2.22 14.72 -3.96
N ASN A 123 -2.02 13.41 -3.81
CA ASN A 123 -0.92 12.84 -3.01
C ASN A 123 0.37 12.63 -3.80
N THR A 124 0.45 13.11 -5.05
CA THR A 124 1.58 12.84 -5.94
C THR A 124 2.90 13.35 -5.37
N GLU A 125 2.96 14.61 -4.96
CA GLU A 125 4.16 15.23 -4.41
C GLU A 125 4.58 14.58 -3.08
N ALA A 126 3.63 14.27 -2.21
CA ALA A 126 3.90 13.56 -0.96
C ALA A 126 4.49 12.17 -1.22
N LEU A 127 3.92 11.42 -2.17
CA LEU A 127 4.40 10.09 -2.55
C LEU A 127 5.78 10.16 -3.21
N LEU A 128 6.06 11.17 -4.05
CA LEU A 128 7.39 11.40 -4.63
C LEU A 128 8.43 11.64 -3.54
N MET A 129 8.16 12.57 -2.62
CA MET A 129 9.07 12.87 -1.51
C MET A 129 9.33 11.63 -0.64
N LEU A 130 8.28 10.88 -0.32
CA LEU A 130 8.37 9.64 0.45
C LEU A 130 9.22 8.59 -0.26
N LEU A 131 8.95 8.29 -1.52
CA LEU A 131 9.69 7.28 -2.27
C LEU A 131 11.16 7.68 -2.43
N THR A 132 11.44 8.94 -2.72
CA THR A 132 12.82 9.44 -2.79
C THR A 132 13.53 9.29 -1.45
N ALA A 133 12.89 9.66 -0.33
CA ALA A 133 13.47 9.47 0.99
C ALA A 133 13.71 7.99 1.31
N LEU A 134 12.73 7.11 1.09
CA LEU A 134 12.84 5.68 1.40
C LEU A 134 13.83 4.91 0.50
N LEU A 135 14.18 5.48 -0.66
CA LEU A 135 15.17 4.92 -1.58
C LEU A 135 16.59 5.45 -1.31
N ASP A 136 16.74 6.46 -0.46
CA ASP A 136 18.04 6.98 -0.07
C ASP A 136 18.76 5.96 0.83
N GLU A 137 19.97 5.57 0.41
CA GLU A 137 20.82 4.59 1.10
C GLU A 137 21.27 5.08 2.48
N GLU A 138 21.20 6.40 2.73
CA GLU A 138 21.48 7.04 4.02
C GLU A 138 20.30 7.01 5.00
N VAL A 139 19.13 6.48 4.62
CA VAL A 139 18.10 6.07 5.60
C VAL A 139 18.60 4.83 6.34
N GLU A 140 19.66 5.01 7.12
CA GLU A 140 20.13 3.99 8.05
C GLU A 140 18.99 3.69 9.01
N LEU A 141 18.61 2.42 9.03
CA LEU A 141 17.58 1.82 9.88
C LEU A 141 17.87 2.12 11.37
N GLU A 142 17.43 3.28 11.84
CA GLU A 142 17.56 3.70 13.24
C GLU A 142 16.70 2.85 14.20
N CYS A 143 15.85 1.96 13.66
CA CYS A 143 14.85 1.24 14.46
C CYS A 143 15.36 -0.01 15.19
N SER A 144 16.60 -0.49 14.95
CA SER A 144 17.11 -1.74 15.55
C SER A 144 18.49 -1.58 16.20
N LEU A 145 18.64 -1.98 17.47
CA LEU A 145 19.96 -2.07 18.13
C LEU A 145 20.71 -3.37 17.79
N ASP A 146 20.01 -4.35 17.20
CA ASP A 146 20.58 -5.65 16.84
C ASP A 146 21.13 -5.61 15.40
N ARG A 147 22.41 -5.97 15.26
CA ARG A 147 23.13 -6.00 13.99
C ARG A 147 22.52 -7.02 13.02
N ASP A 148 22.11 -8.19 13.51
CA ASP A 148 21.58 -9.26 12.66
C ASP A 148 20.21 -8.89 12.09
N ILE A 149 19.38 -8.21 12.90
CA ILE A 149 18.09 -7.66 12.45
C ILE A 149 18.30 -6.56 11.41
N LYS A 150 19.29 -5.67 11.63
CA LYS A 150 19.64 -4.61 10.66
C LYS A 150 20.08 -5.18 9.32
N ASP A 151 20.93 -6.21 9.34
CA ASP A 151 21.41 -6.86 8.12
C ASP A 151 20.24 -7.54 7.38
N CYS A 152 19.34 -8.20 8.09
CA CYS A 152 18.13 -8.78 7.50
C CYS A 152 17.22 -7.72 6.87
N GLN A 153 16.99 -6.61 7.56
CA GLN A 153 16.18 -5.49 7.06
C GLN A 153 16.83 -4.84 5.84
N ARG A 154 18.15 -4.64 5.82
CA ARG A 154 18.89 -4.12 4.67
C ARG A 154 18.75 -5.06 3.47
N VAL A 155 18.97 -6.36 3.65
CA VAL A 155 18.82 -7.34 2.55
C VAL A 155 17.39 -7.36 2.01
N TYR A 156 16.38 -7.27 2.88
CA TYR A 156 14.99 -7.19 2.43
C TYR A 156 14.71 -5.87 1.67
N TRP A 157 15.20 -4.75 2.18
CA TRP A 157 15.08 -3.45 1.51
C TRP A 157 15.68 -3.50 0.10
N GLU A 158 16.91 -3.99 -0.03
CA GLU A 158 17.61 -4.09 -1.32
C GLU A 158 16.92 -5.02 -2.31
N ARG A 159 16.44 -6.18 -1.85
CA ARG A 159 15.96 -7.25 -2.75
C ARG A 159 14.47 -7.15 -3.07
N GLU A 160 13.66 -6.64 -2.15
CA GLU A 160 12.19 -6.69 -2.25
C GLU A 160 11.57 -5.29 -2.35
N PHE A 161 11.99 -4.34 -1.50
CA PHE A 161 11.38 -3.00 -1.48
C PHE A 161 11.91 -2.12 -2.61
N LYS A 162 13.25 -1.93 -2.68
CA LYS A 162 13.92 -1.02 -3.62
C LYS A 162 13.46 -1.22 -5.07
N PRO A 163 13.42 -2.45 -5.63
CA PRO A 163 13.02 -2.65 -7.03
C PRO A 163 11.56 -2.29 -7.33
N VAL A 164 10.68 -2.33 -6.32
CA VAL A 164 9.26 -1.97 -6.46
C VAL A 164 9.10 -0.46 -6.34
N ALA A 165 9.75 0.13 -5.34
CA ALA A 165 9.71 1.56 -5.08
C ALA A 165 10.32 2.36 -6.23
N GLU A 166 11.46 1.92 -6.80
CA GLU A 166 12.08 2.53 -8.00
C GLU A 166 11.12 2.52 -9.20
N LYS A 167 10.52 1.37 -9.51
CA LYS A 167 9.54 1.26 -10.60
C LYS A 167 8.37 2.23 -10.41
N LEU A 168 7.81 2.26 -9.20
CA LEU A 168 6.71 3.15 -8.88
C LEU A 168 7.13 4.62 -9.03
N LEU A 169 8.30 4.99 -8.51
CA LEU A 169 8.85 6.34 -8.61
C LEU A 169 9.04 6.75 -10.08
N ASP A 170 9.69 5.92 -10.89
CA ASP A 170 9.93 6.18 -12.31
C ASP A 170 8.62 6.39 -13.09
N ARG A 171 7.60 5.58 -12.79
CA ARG A 171 6.27 5.74 -13.39
C ARG A 171 5.64 7.08 -13.01
N ILE A 172 5.73 7.46 -11.73
CA ILE A 172 5.15 8.74 -11.29
C ILE A 172 5.89 9.90 -11.96
N GLN A 173 7.22 9.89 -11.98
CA GLN A 173 8.03 10.98 -12.56
C GLN A 173 7.83 11.15 -14.08
N SER A 174 7.76 10.04 -14.83
CA SER A 174 7.55 10.08 -16.29
C SER A 174 6.20 10.69 -16.67
N HIS A 175 5.13 10.37 -15.93
CA HIS A 175 3.80 10.94 -16.16
C HIS A 175 3.62 12.33 -15.55
N HIS A 176 4.34 12.68 -14.48
CA HIS A 176 4.32 14.01 -13.86
C HIS A 176 5.01 15.05 -14.75
N SER A 177 6.20 14.75 -15.25
CA SER A 177 6.94 15.64 -16.19
C SER A 177 6.17 15.90 -17.49
N SER A 178 5.44 14.88 -17.97
CA SER A 178 4.58 14.99 -19.15
C SER A 178 3.41 15.95 -18.91
N ALA A 179 2.83 15.96 -17.71
CA ALA A 179 1.71 16.83 -17.36
C ALA A 179 2.12 18.31 -17.23
N GLU A 180 3.29 18.60 -16.67
CA GLU A 180 3.82 19.97 -16.55
C GLU A 180 4.16 20.60 -17.90
N SER A 181 4.58 19.79 -18.88
CA SER A 181 4.88 20.27 -20.25
C SER A 181 3.66 20.74 -21.04
N ILE A 182 2.43 20.47 -20.57
CA ILE A 182 1.17 20.74 -21.29
C ILE A 182 0.49 22.02 -20.78
N THR A 183 0.88 22.58 -19.63
CA THR A 183 0.37 23.87 -19.15
C THR A 183 1.09 25.04 -19.84
N PRO A 184 0.44 25.83 -20.72
CA PRO A 184 1.06 27.02 -21.28
C PRO A 184 1.11 28.13 -20.23
N SER A 185 2.23 28.85 -20.22
CA SER A 185 2.45 30.09 -19.47
C SER A 185 1.53 31.23 -19.92
#